data_AF-A0A3N5G8W2-F1
#
_entry.id   AF-A0A3N5G8W2-F1
#
_cell.length_a   1.000
_cell.length_b   1.000
_cell.length_c   1.000
_cell.angle_alpha   90.00
_cell.angle_beta   90.00
_cell.angle_gamma   90.00
#
_symmetry.space_group_name_H-M   'P 1'
#
loop_
_entity.id
_entity.type
_entity.pdbx_description
1 polymer ?
#
loop_
_entity_poly.entity_id
_entity_poly.type
_entity_poly.pdbx_seq_one_letter_code
_entity_poly.pdbx_strand_id
1 'polypeptide(L)'
;PFADLGADTVTLRRTGGTDHVPFDRIGLPGFQFIQDEMDYSTRTHHTHLDDLDHIRADDLKQASVIMASFLYHAAMRPEMLPRKPLPQEPPKTVNR
;
A
#
# COMPACT_ATOMS: atom_id res chain seq x y z
N PRO A 1 -9.59 14.05 5.65
CA PRO A 1 -8.77 14.96 6.50
C PRO A 1 -7.36 15.26 5.96
N PHE A 2 -6.95 14.75 4.78
CA PHE A 2 -5.60 14.96 4.24
C PHE A 2 -5.58 15.66 2.86
N ALA A 3 -6.69 16.28 2.47
CA ALA A 3 -6.79 16.94 1.15
C ALA A 3 -5.86 18.15 1.02
N ASP A 4 -5.64 18.86 2.13
CA ASP A 4 -4.65 19.92 2.28
C ASP A 4 -3.21 19.44 2.17
N LEU A 5 -2.97 18.15 2.44
CA LEU A 5 -1.70 17.47 2.20
C LEU A 5 -1.64 16.82 0.81
N GLY A 6 -2.60 17.05 -0.09
CA GLY A 6 -2.61 16.45 -1.43
C GLY A 6 -2.94 14.96 -1.47
N ALA A 7 -3.33 14.34 -0.35
CA ALA A 7 -3.73 12.95 -0.29
C ALA A 7 -5.25 12.81 -0.46
N ASP A 8 -5.70 12.97 -1.71
CA ASP A 8 -7.11 12.99 -2.11
C ASP A 8 -7.56 11.76 -2.91
N THR A 9 -6.62 10.90 -3.29
CA THR A 9 -6.86 9.80 -4.22
C THR A 9 -7.02 8.47 -3.49
N VAL A 10 -8.13 7.78 -3.77
CA VAL A 10 -8.38 6.39 -3.36
C VAL A 10 -8.69 5.57 -4.61
N THR A 11 -8.04 4.43 -4.76
CA THR A 11 -8.18 3.59 -5.96
C THR A 11 -8.31 2.11 -5.63
N LEU A 12 -9.09 1.40 -6.44
CA LEU A 12 -9.17 -0.06 -6.45
C LEU A 12 -8.26 -0.68 -7.52
N ARG A 13 -7.45 0.14 -8.20
CA ARG A 13 -6.50 -0.33 -9.22
C ARG A 13 -5.47 -1.25 -8.57
N ARG A 14 -5.09 -2.27 -9.34
CA ARG A 14 -4.00 -3.16 -8.94
C ARG A 14 -2.67 -2.41 -9.06
N THR A 15 -1.78 -2.72 -8.14
CA THR A 15 -0.38 -2.29 -8.15
C THR A 15 0.49 -3.45 -8.68
N GLY A 16 1.79 -3.21 -8.81
CA GLY A 16 2.77 -4.29 -9.00
C GLY A 16 2.89 -5.23 -7.80
N GLY A 17 4.00 -5.96 -7.74
CA GLY A 17 4.32 -6.87 -6.64
C GLY A 17 4.95 -6.15 -5.47
N THR A 18 4.26 -6.09 -4.34
CA THR A 18 4.73 -5.57 -3.05
C THR A 18 4.13 -6.41 -1.92
N ASP A 19 4.66 -6.29 -0.72
CA ASP A 19 4.38 -7.16 0.43
C ASP A 19 2.93 -7.13 0.93
N HIS A 20 2.10 -6.16 0.53
CA HIS A 20 0.67 -6.18 0.87
C HIS A 20 -0.13 -7.22 0.05
N VAL A 21 0.37 -7.62 -1.12
CA VAL A 21 -0.35 -8.50 -2.06
C VAL A 21 -0.71 -9.87 -1.47
N PRO A 22 0.18 -10.58 -0.74
CA PRO A 22 -0.17 -11.84 -0.10
C PRO A 22 -1.31 -11.73 0.92
N PHE A 23 -1.40 -10.62 1.66
CA PHE A 23 -2.49 -10.38 2.63
C PHE A 23 -3.83 -10.22 1.91
N ASP A 24 -3.86 -9.35 0.89
CA ASP A 24 -5.06 -9.12 0.09
C ASP A 24 -5.58 -10.41 -0.54
N ARG A 25 -4.66 -11.28 -1.00
CA ARG A 25 -4.98 -12.56 -1.65
C ARG A 25 -5.75 -13.52 -0.75
N ILE A 26 -5.53 -13.47 0.57
CA ILE A 26 -6.22 -14.33 1.55
C ILE A 26 -7.39 -13.63 2.25
N GLY A 27 -7.80 -12.47 1.75
CA GLY A 27 -8.91 -11.69 2.29
C GLY A 27 -8.56 -10.85 3.53
N LEU A 28 -7.28 -10.76 3.89
CA LEU A 28 -6.82 -9.80 4.90
C LEU A 28 -6.66 -8.41 4.26
N PRO A 29 -7.09 -7.33 4.92
CA PRO A 29 -6.88 -5.98 4.41
C PRO A 29 -5.38 -5.69 4.23
N GLY A 30 -4.96 -5.46 2.98
CA GLY A 30 -3.61 -5.03 2.61
C GLY A 30 -3.70 -3.74 1.79
N PHE A 31 -2.82 -2.79 2.05
CA PHE A 31 -2.83 -1.46 1.42
C PHE A 31 -1.46 -1.12 0.88
N GLN A 32 -1.45 -0.39 -0.23
CA GLN A 32 -0.29 0.37 -0.69
C GLN A 32 -0.66 1.85 -0.68
N PHE A 33 0.29 2.68 -0.29
CA PHE A 33 0.17 4.13 -0.38
C PHE A 33 0.64 4.58 -1.76
N ILE A 34 -0.14 5.45 -2.40
CA ILE A 34 0.19 6.02 -3.69
C ILE A 34 1.23 7.11 -3.47
N GLN A 35 2.29 7.09 -4.28
CA GLN A 35 3.34 8.09 -4.31
C GLN A 35 3.45 8.64 -5.73
N ASP A 36 3.93 9.86 -5.86
CA ASP A 36 4.27 10.42 -7.16
C ASP A 36 5.43 9.62 -7.77
N GLU A 37 5.34 9.32 -9.07
CA GLU A 37 6.34 8.48 -9.74
C GLU A 37 7.72 9.15 -9.82
N MET A 38 7.77 10.49 -9.81
CA MET A 38 8.99 11.28 -9.99
C MET A 38 9.87 10.72 -11.12
N ASP A 39 11.13 10.40 -10.83
CA ASP A 39 12.06 9.70 -11.71
C ASP A 39 12.31 8.24 -11.30
N TYR A 40 11.49 7.69 -10.38
CA TYR A 40 11.60 6.35 -9.80
C TYR A 40 11.85 5.29 -10.87
N SER A 41 10.90 5.13 -11.79
CA SER A 41 10.94 4.07 -12.82
C SER A 41 11.97 4.32 -13.92
N THR A 42 12.49 5.55 -14.05
CA THR A 42 13.32 5.94 -15.21
C THR A 42 14.80 6.08 -14.88
N ARG A 43 15.14 6.35 -13.62
CA ARG A 43 16.52 6.69 -13.22
C ARG A 43 16.97 6.07 -11.92
N THR A 44 16.15 6.06 -10.88
CA THR A 44 16.64 5.73 -9.52
C THR A 44 16.44 4.26 -9.18
N HIS A 45 15.23 3.71 -9.39
CA HIS A 45 14.87 2.36 -8.99
C HIS A 45 15.80 1.28 -9.56
N HIS A 46 16.37 0.46 -8.68
CA HIS A 46 17.32 -0.62 -9.02
C HIS A 46 18.58 -0.13 -9.77
N THR A 47 19.01 1.10 -9.51
CA THR A 47 20.26 1.64 -10.04
C THR A 47 21.18 2.07 -8.90
N HIS A 48 22.38 2.52 -9.25
CA HIS A 48 23.32 3.13 -8.30
C HIS A 48 22.90 4.55 -7.86
N LEU A 49 21.87 5.14 -8.48
CA LEU A 49 21.30 6.45 -8.11
C LEU A 49 20.20 6.33 -7.05
N ASP A 50 19.93 5.12 -6.55
CA ASP A 50 19.06 4.90 -5.39
C ASP A 50 19.82 5.21 -4.09
N ASP A 51 20.09 6.50 -3.88
CA ASP A 51 20.86 7.03 -2.76
C ASP A 51 20.09 8.14 -2.02
N LEU A 52 20.70 8.67 -0.95
CA LEU A 52 20.07 9.69 -0.11
C LEU A 52 19.85 11.02 -0.82
N ASP A 53 20.57 11.32 -1.89
CA ASP A 53 20.49 12.62 -2.57
C ASP A 53 19.19 12.75 -3.38
N HIS A 54 18.57 11.62 -3.73
CA HIS A 54 17.30 11.56 -4.45
C HIS A 54 16.08 11.54 -3.51
N ILE A 55 16.30 11.53 -2.19
CA ILE A 55 15.23 11.56 -1.20
C ILE A 55 14.72 13.00 -1.00
N ARG A 56 13.39 13.16 -0.99
CA ARG A 56 12.73 14.42 -0.66
C ARG A 56 12.23 14.42 0.78
N ALA A 57 12.88 15.20 1.63
CA ALA A 57 12.58 15.24 3.06
C ALA A 57 11.12 15.67 3.35
N ASP A 58 10.54 16.56 2.55
CA ASP A 58 9.16 17.01 2.77
C ASP A 58 8.12 15.96 2.38
N ASP A 59 8.36 15.22 1.30
CA ASP A 59 7.53 14.08 0.88
C ASP A 59 7.59 12.96 1.93
N LEU A 60 8.77 12.68 2.50
CA LEU A 60 8.91 11.73 3.61
C LEU A 60 8.11 12.14 4.85
N LYS A 61 8.13 13.42 5.23
CA LYS A 61 7.35 13.92 6.38
C LYS A 61 5.86 13.79 6.10
N GLN A 62 5.41 14.21 4.92
CA GLN A 62 4.01 14.14 4.51
C GLN A 62 3.52 12.68 4.51
N ALA A 63 4.24 11.77 3.86
CA ALA A 63 3.92 10.35 3.84
C ALA A 63 3.89 9.75 5.25
N SER A 64 4.84 10.12 6.11
CA SER A 64 4.88 9.66 7.51
C SER A 64 3.64 10.10 8.29
N VAL A 65 3.21 11.36 8.14
CA VAL A 65 2.01 11.88 8.80
C VAL A 65 0.76 11.13 8.35
N ILE A 66 0.60 10.91 7.04
CA ILE A 66 -0.55 10.21 6.47
C ILE A 66 -0.59 8.75 6.95
N MET A 67 0.53 8.02 6.83
CA MET A 67 0.62 6.63 7.26
C MET A 67 0.37 6.48 8.76
N ALA A 68 1.01 7.30 9.60
CA ALA A 68 0.82 7.27 11.05
C ALA A 68 -0.64 7.54 11.43
N SER A 69 -1.27 8.52 10.79
CA SER A 69 -2.67 8.86 11.05
C SER A 69 -3.61 7.73 10.62
N PHE A 70 -3.38 7.13 9.44
CA PHE A 70 -4.14 5.97 8.97
C PHE A 70 -4.02 4.79 9.95
N LEU A 71 -2.80 4.44 10.36
CA LEU A 71 -2.53 3.36 11.31
C LEU A 71 -3.18 3.62 12.66
N TYR A 72 -3.09 4.86 13.16
CA TYR A 72 -3.72 5.25 14.42
C TYR A 72 -5.24 5.06 14.37
N HIS A 73 -5.90 5.56 13.32
CA HIS A 73 -7.35 5.37 13.17
C HIS A 73 -7.75 3.91 12.98
N ALA A 74 -6.97 3.13 12.22
CA ALA A 74 -7.20 1.71 12.05
C ALA A 74 -7.06 0.93 13.38
N ALA A 75 -6.12 1.33 14.23
CA ALA A 75 -5.88 0.71 15.54
C ALA A 75 -6.89 1.13 16.62
N MET A 76 -7.40 2.36 16.57
CA MET A 76 -8.27 2.93 17.61
C MET A 76 -9.76 2.75 17.34
N ARG A 77 -10.17 2.37 16.13
CA ARG A 77 -11.59 2.17 15.84
C ARG A 77 -12.14 0.93 16.55
N PRO A 78 -13.42 0.93 16.97
CA PRO A 78 -14.01 -0.18 17.73
C PRO A 78 -14.23 -1.45 16.89
N GLU A 79 -14.31 -1.31 15.56
CA GLU A 79 -14.66 -2.38 14.65
C GLU A 79 -13.49 -2.76 13.73
N MET A 80 -13.45 -4.01 13.27
CA MET A 80 -12.46 -4.45 12.28
C MET A 80 -12.71 -3.81 10.90
N LEU A 81 -11.64 -3.53 10.15
CA LEU A 81 -11.75 -3.05 8.77
C LEU A 81 -12.55 -4.04 7.91
N PRO A 82 -13.35 -3.57 6.93
CA PRO A 82 -14.03 -4.44 6.00
C PRO A 82 -13.05 -5.40 5.33
N ARG A 83 -13.41 -6.69 5.29
CA ARG A 83 -12.57 -7.77 4.74
C ARG A 83 -13.21 -8.33 3.48
N LYS A 84 -12.38 -8.76 2.54
CA LYS A 84 -12.85 -9.60 1.42
C LYS A 84 -13.21 -10.99 1.95
N PRO A 85 -14.12 -11.73 1.27
CA PRO A 85 -14.34 -13.13 1.59
C PRO A 85 -13.04 -13.93 1.54
N LEU A 86 -12.90 -14.91 2.41
CA LEU A 86 -11.76 -15.83 2.37
C LEU A 86 -11.77 -16.60 1.03
N PRO A 87 -10.59 -16.93 0.47
CA PRO A 87 -10.50 -17.79 -0.70
C PRO A 87 -11.21 -19.12 -0.43
N GLN A 88 -11.94 -19.62 -1.41
CA GLN A 88 -12.48 -20.98 -1.35
C GLN A 88 -11.34 -21.98 -1.57
N GLU A 89 -11.38 -23.10 -0.85
CA GLU A 89 -10.47 -24.21 -1.13
C GLU A 89 -10.61 -24.63 -2.61
N PRO A 90 -9.50 -24.88 -3.32
CA PRO A 90 -9.60 -25.47 -4.64
C PRO A 90 -10.31 -26.83 -4.52
N PRO A 91 -11.14 -27.21 -5.52
CA PRO A 91 -11.83 -28.49 -5.49
C PRO A 91 -10.81 -29.62 -5.31
N LYS A 92 -11.07 -30.53 -4.37
CA LYS A 92 -10.20 -31.68 -4.12
C LYS A 92 -10.08 -32.48 -5.41
N THR A 93 -8.86 -32.60 -5.94
CA THR A 93 -8.59 -33.44 -7.10
C THR A 93 -8.90 -34.89 -6.70
N VAL A 94 -9.99 -35.45 -7.22
CA VAL A 94 -10.26 -36.87 -7.10
C VAL A 94 -9.35 -37.56 -8.11
N ASN A 95 -8.21 -38.08 -7.64
CA ASN A 95 -7.39 -38.97 -8.47
C ASN A 95 -8.26 -40.18 -8.81
N ARG A 96 -8.55 -40.35 -10.11
CA ARG A 96 -9.17 -41.57 -10.66
C ARG A 96 -8.12 -42.65 -10.85
#